data_AF-A0A2E8S413-F1
#
_entry.id   AF-A0A2E8S413-F1
#
_cell.length_a   1.000
_cell.length_b   1.000
_cell.length_c   1.000
_cell.angle_alpha   90.00
_cell.angle_beta   90.00
_cell.angle_gamma   90.00
#
_symmetry.space_group_name_H-M   'P 1'
#
loop_
_entity.id
_entity.type
_entity.pdbx_description
1 polymer ?
#
loop_
_entity_poly.entity_id
_entity_poly.type
_entity_poly.pdbx_seq_one_letter_code
_entity_poly.pdbx_strand_id
1 'polypeptide(L)'
;MAPDEKNDATQEDARRSPRTLINQEFESIESFVQTFVSDISRDGVFVRSDTPLSVGTIVNLRFSVIVDGIENIEGVGEVIRTVVAPESPTGMAIQFKELDDRNRAIIDRYLARRPRGSG
;
A
#
# COMPACT_ATOMS: atom_id res chain seq x y z
N MET A 1 38.20 7.25 62.25
CA MET A 1 36.75 7.07 62.13
C MET A 1 36.46 6.95 60.64
N ALA A 2 36.22 5.73 60.15
CA ALA A 2 35.50 5.51 58.89
C ALA A 2 34.00 5.79 59.14
N PRO A 3 33.21 6.07 58.09
CA PRO A 3 32.64 5.02 57.23
C PRO A 3 33.05 5.21 55.75
N ASP A 4 33.22 4.17 54.94
CA ASP A 4 32.17 3.33 54.30
C ASP A 4 31.25 4.21 53.41
N GLU A 5 30.93 3.93 52.15
CA GLU A 5 30.78 2.64 51.48
C GLU A 5 30.58 2.86 49.96
N LYS A 6 31.18 1.99 49.15
CA LYS A 6 30.68 1.33 47.92
C LYS A 6 29.77 2.04 46.91
N ASN A 7 30.16 1.94 45.63
CA ASN A 7 29.61 0.99 44.64
C ASN A 7 30.34 1.24 43.29
N ASP A 8 31.15 0.33 42.77
CA ASP A 8 30.83 -0.93 42.08
C ASP A 8 29.95 -0.77 40.82
N ALA A 9 30.50 -1.33 39.72
CA ALA A 9 29.87 -1.72 38.46
C ALA A 9 29.10 -0.64 37.67
N THR A 10 29.51 -0.29 36.46
CA THR A 10 29.34 -1.17 35.28
C THR A 10 30.26 -0.65 34.17
N GLN A 11 31.28 -1.40 33.74
CA GLN A 11 31.18 -2.24 32.54
C GLN A 11 30.01 -1.86 31.63
N GLU A 12 30.29 -1.13 30.56
CA GLU A 12 30.08 -1.61 29.19
C GLU A 12 30.46 -0.49 28.23
N ASP A 13 31.76 -0.39 27.94
CA ASP A 13 32.25 0.18 26.68
C ASP A 13 31.90 -0.80 25.53
N ALA A 14 30.60 -1.07 25.38
CA ALA A 14 30.04 -1.93 24.37
C ALA A 14 29.68 -1.07 23.16
N ARG A 15 30.70 -0.84 22.32
CA ARG A 15 30.56 -0.67 20.87
C ARG A 15 29.49 0.34 20.47
N ARG A 16 29.84 1.63 20.49
CA ARG A 16 29.23 2.60 19.55
C ARG A 16 29.73 2.29 18.14
N SER A 17 29.29 1.14 17.60
CA SER A 17 29.35 0.92 16.16
C SER A 17 28.44 1.97 15.53
N PRO A 18 28.94 2.80 14.59
CA PRO A 18 28.08 3.69 13.84
C PRO A 18 26.96 2.84 13.22
N ARG A 19 25.71 3.22 13.46
CA ARG A 19 24.56 2.56 12.84
C ARG A 19 24.58 2.94 11.37
N THR A 20 25.23 2.12 10.56
CA THR A 20 25.10 2.21 9.11
C THR A 20 23.65 1.89 8.79
N LEU A 21 22.93 2.87 8.26
CA LEU A 21 21.62 2.64 7.64
C LEU A 21 21.87 1.78 6.40
N ILE A 22 21.74 0.47 6.57
CA ILE A 22 21.67 -0.46 5.45
C ILE A 22 20.28 -0.25 4.84
N ASN A 23 20.23 -0.07 3.52
CA ASN A 23 19.03 0.18 2.69
C ASN A 23 18.70 1.64 2.33
N GLN A 24 19.67 2.57 2.26
CA GLN A 24 19.41 3.89 1.65
C GLN A 24 18.97 3.80 0.17
N GLU A 25 19.32 2.72 -0.54
CA GLU A 25 18.81 2.49 -1.90
C GLU A 25 17.35 2.02 -1.94
N PHE A 26 16.75 1.64 -0.80
CA PHE A 26 15.32 1.28 -0.70
C PHE A 26 14.43 2.47 -0.30
N GLU A 27 14.98 3.54 0.25
CA GLU A 27 14.26 4.81 0.44
C GLU A 27 13.75 5.36 -0.91
N SER A 28 14.50 5.07 -1.99
CA SER A 28 14.11 5.37 -3.37
C SER A 28 13.12 4.37 -4.00
N ILE A 29 12.86 3.22 -3.37
CA ILE A 29 11.83 2.26 -3.83
C ILE A 29 10.48 2.59 -3.21
N GLU A 30 10.44 3.07 -1.95
CA GLU A 30 9.19 3.56 -1.33
C GLU A 30 8.61 4.77 -2.08
N SER A 31 9.47 5.61 -2.66
CA SER A 31 9.07 6.76 -3.48
C SER A 31 8.67 6.42 -4.93
N PHE A 32 8.78 5.14 -5.35
CA PHE A 32 8.48 4.73 -6.72
C PHE A 32 7.05 4.18 -6.93
N VAL A 33 6.28 3.93 -5.86
CA VAL A 33 4.91 3.40 -6.01
C VAL A 33 3.87 4.52 -5.91
N GLN A 34 3.93 5.49 -6.84
CA GLN A 34 3.09 6.70 -6.79
C GLN A 34 1.58 6.43 -6.99
N THR A 35 1.18 5.26 -7.49
CA THR A 35 -0.23 4.89 -7.64
C THR A 35 -0.37 3.37 -7.72
N PHE A 36 -1.04 2.72 -6.77
CA PHE A 36 -1.32 1.29 -6.87
C PHE A 36 -2.71 0.92 -6.33
N VAL A 37 -3.29 -0.12 -6.93
CA VAL A 37 -4.58 -0.68 -6.49
C VAL A 37 -4.34 -1.49 -5.22
N SER A 38 -4.89 -1.02 -4.10
CA SER A 38 -4.75 -1.69 -2.79
C SER A 38 -5.96 -2.54 -2.40
N ASP A 39 -7.11 -2.29 -3.02
CA ASP A 39 -8.30 -3.12 -2.85
C ASP A 39 -9.13 -3.16 -4.14
N ILE A 40 -9.78 -4.28 -4.38
CA ILE A 40 -10.58 -4.56 -5.57
C ILE A 40 -11.89 -5.20 -5.11
N SER A 41 -12.98 -4.70 -5.69
CA SER A 41 -14.33 -5.26 -5.56
C SER A 41 -14.92 -5.49 -6.96
N ARG A 42 -16.15 -6.01 -7.03
CA ARG A 42 -16.88 -6.16 -8.31
C ARG A 42 -17.18 -4.80 -8.96
N ASP A 43 -17.40 -3.77 -8.14
CA ASP A 43 -17.93 -2.50 -8.61
C ASP A 43 -16.86 -1.41 -8.74
N GLY A 44 -15.64 -1.67 -8.28
CA GLY A 44 -14.56 -0.68 -8.29
C GLY A 44 -13.31 -1.10 -7.56
N VAL A 45 -12.38 -0.15 -7.46
CA VAL A 45 -11.06 -0.31 -6.85
C VAL A 45 -10.75 0.83 -5.89
N PHE A 46 -9.92 0.56 -4.89
CA PHE A 46 -9.25 1.61 -4.12
C PHE A 46 -7.81 1.73 -4.59
N VAL A 47 -7.45 2.94 -5.02
CA VAL A 47 -6.12 3.30 -5.49
C VAL A 47 -5.45 4.16 -4.45
N ARG A 48 -4.32 3.68 -3.89
CA ARG A 48 -3.45 4.51 -3.05
C ARG A 48 -2.68 5.47 -3.94
N SER A 49 -2.64 6.73 -3.53
CA SER A 49 -1.98 7.82 -4.24
C SER A 49 -1.78 8.98 -3.27
N ASP A 50 -0.59 9.59 -3.27
CA ASP A 50 -0.30 10.77 -2.46
C ASP A 50 -1.07 12.01 -2.94
N THR A 51 -1.47 12.01 -4.21
CA THR A 51 -2.16 13.11 -4.88
C THR A 51 -3.47 12.60 -5.50
N PRO A 52 -4.46 12.22 -4.67
CA PRO A 52 -5.73 11.70 -5.17
C PRO A 52 -6.45 12.73 -6.04
N LEU A 53 -7.04 12.25 -7.12
CA LEU A 53 -7.81 13.08 -8.05
C LEU A 53 -9.15 13.50 -7.44
N SER A 54 -9.72 14.59 -7.91
CA SER A 54 -11.01 15.10 -7.43
C SER A 54 -12.15 14.11 -7.71
N VAL A 55 -13.14 14.06 -6.81
CA VAL A 55 -14.40 13.32 -7.02
C VAL A 55 -15.09 13.78 -8.31
N GLY A 56 -15.63 12.83 -9.08
CA GLY A 56 -16.21 13.02 -10.40
C GLY A 56 -15.19 12.94 -11.55
N THR A 57 -13.89 12.82 -11.25
CA THR A 57 -12.86 12.66 -12.29
C THR A 57 -13.00 11.31 -12.98
N ILE A 58 -13.10 11.33 -14.31
CA ILE A 58 -13.09 10.12 -15.14
C ILE A 58 -11.65 9.75 -15.48
N VAL A 59 -11.29 8.49 -15.27
CA VAL A 59 -9.95 7.96 -15.49
C VAL A 59 -9.98 6.68 -16.33
N ASN A 60 -8.96 6.51 -17.16
CA ASN A 60 -8.67 5.21 -17.75
C ASN A 60 -7.88 4.39 -16.75
N LEU A 61 -8.42 3.22 -16.39
CA LEU A 61 -7.82 2.28 -15.48
C LEU A 61 -7.03 1.24 -16.27
N ARG A 62 -5.80 0.98 -15.84
CA ARG A 62 -4.96 -0.11 -16.32
C ARG A 62 -4.12 -0.63 -15.17
N PHE A 63 -4.34 -1.88 -14.79
CA PHE A 63 -3.59 -2.54 -13.72
C PHE A 63 -3.55 -4.05 -13.94
N SER A 64 -2.67 -4.73 -13.21
CA SER A 64 -2.50 -6.18 -13.33
C SER A 64 -2.86 -6.88 -12.03
N VAL A 65 -3.45 -8.07 -12.13
CA VAL A 65 -3.72 -8.97 -11.00
C VAL A 65 -3.06 -10.32 -11.26
N ILE A 66 -2.75 -11.05 -10.17
CA ILE A 66 -2.16 -12.39 -10.25
C ILE A 66 -3.21 -13.39 -9.78
N VAL A 67 -3.59 -14.32 -10.68
CA VAL A 67 -4.59 -15.37 -10.40
C VAL A 67 -4.03 -16.75 -10.74
N ASP A 68 -3.91 -17.07 -12.02
CA ASP A 68 -3.18 -18.23 -12.59
C ASP A 68 -1.88 -17.81 -13.27
N GLY A 69 -1.64 -16.50 -13.30
CA GLY A 69 -0.65 -15.79 -14.08
C GLY A 69 -0.96 -14.29 -13.98
N ILE A 70 -0.14 -13.47 -14.64
CA ILE A 70 -0.36 -12.02 -14.70
C ILE A 70 -1.47 -11.75 -15.72
N GLU A 71 -2.56 -11.15 -15.27
CA GLU A 71 -3.69 -10.74 -16.11
C GLU A 71 -3.84 -9.22 -16.02
N ASN A 72 -4.00 -8.56 -17.18
CA ASN A 72 -4.21 -7.12 -17.25
C ASN A 72 -5.70 -6.80 -17.31
N ILE A 73 -6.11 -5.83 -16.50
CA ILE A 73 -7.45 -5.29 -16.44
C ILE A 73 -7.40 -3.85 -16.93
N GLU A 74 -8.27 -3.54 -17.88
CA GLU A 74 -8.42 -2.21 -18.49
C GLU A 74 -9.88 -1.77 -18.48
N GLY A 75 -10.14 -0.50 -18.25
CA GLY A 75 -11.51 0.03 -18.23
C GLY A 75 -11.57 1.52 -17.96
N VAL A 76 -12.78 2.05 -17.82
CA VAL A 76 -13.02 3.44 -17.44
C VAL A 76 -13.62 3.47 -16.04
N GLY A 77 -13.12 4.36 -15.19
CA GLY A 77 -13.61 4.54 -13.84
C GLY A 77 -13.86 5.99 -13.48
N GLU A 78 -14.65 6.21 -12.43
CA GLU A 78 -14.96 7.53 -11.87
C GLU A 78 -14.53 7.57 -10.41
N VAL A 79 -13.80 8.61 -10.02
CA VAL A 79 -13.46 8.83 -8.61
C VAL A 79 -14.73 9.19 -7.84
N ILE A 80 -15.16 8.33 -6.93
CA ILE A 80 -16.38 8.55 -6.14
C ILE A 80 -16.08 9.06 -4.72
N ARG A 81 -14.84 8.86 -4.25
CA ARG A 81 -14.40 9.28 -2.92
C ARG A 81 -12.88 9.44 -2.88
N THR A 82 -12.40 10.46 -2.20
CA THR A 82 -10.98 10.61 -1.84
C THR A 82 -10.80 10.38 -0.34
N VAL A 83 -9.65 9.85 0.04
CA VAL A 83 -9.23 9.67 1.43
C VAL A 83 -7.90 10.36 1.59
N VAL A 84 -7.85 11.37 2.46
CA VAL A 84 -6.62 12.05 2.87
C VAL A 84 -6.60 12.01 4.39
N ALA A 85 -5.69 11.20 4.94
CA ALA A 85 -5.64 10.95 6.36
C ALA A 85 -4.18 10.78 6.81
N PRO A 86 -3.79 11.33 7.97
CA PRO A 86 -2.44 11.12 8.52
C PRO A 86 -2.19 9.65 8.91
N GLU A 87 -3.24 8.94 9.33
CA GLU A 87 -3.16 7.58 9.90
C GLU A 87 -3.74 6.50 8.98
N SER A 88 -4.17 6.85 7.76
CA SER A 88 -4.72 5.90 6.80
C SER A 88 -4.12 6.13 5.42
N PRO A 89 -4.14 5.12 4.53
CA PRO A 89 -3.52 5.27 3.23
C PRO A 89 -4.25 6.35 2.42
N THR A 90 -3.53 7.41 2.07
CA THR A 90 -4.02 8.44 1.15
C THR A 90 -4.33 7.79 -0.20
N GLY A 91 -5.47 8.15 -0.79
CA GLY A 91 -5.90 7.58 -2.05
C GLY A 91 -7.31 7.94 -2.46
N MET A 92 -7.86 7.15 -3.38
CA MET A 92 -9.16 7.37 -3.99
C MET A 92 -9.88 6.05 -4.28
N ALA A 93 -11.17 6.03 -4.01
CA ALA A 93 -12.06 4.96 -4.45
C ALA A 93 -12.60 5.31 -5.85
N ILE A 94 -12.47 4.36 -6.77
CA ILE A 94 -12.84 4.51 -8.16
C ILE A 94 -13.89 3.47 -8.49
N GLN A 95 -15.07 3.91 -8.93
CA GLN A 95 -16.15 3.05 -9.41
C GLN A 95 -15.90 2.71 -10.87
N PHE A 96 -16.05 1.46 -11.28
CA PHE A 96 -16.02 1.11 -12.70
C PHE A 96 -17.26 1.69 -13.41
N LYS A 97 -17.02 2.41 -14.50
CA LYS A 97 -18.07 2.92 -15.41
C LYS A 97 -18.18 2.03 -16.63
N GLU A 98 -17.04 1.63 -17.18
CA GLU A 98 -16.95 0.74 -18.31
C GLU A 98 -15.89 -0.33 -18.03
N LEU A 99 -16.30 -1.58 -18.15
CA LEU A 99 -15.44 -2.74 -18.00
C LEU A 99 -16.00 -3.84 -18.89
N ASP A 100 -15.16 -4.42 -19.75
CA ASP A 100 -15.60 -5.50 -20.62
C ASP A 100 -15.84 -6.81 -19.85
N ASP A 101 -16.53 -7.76 -20.49
CA ASP A 101 -16.91 -9.02 -19.85
C ASP A 101 -15.70 -9.90 -19.52
N ARG A 102 -14.61 -9.79 -20.29
CA ARG A 102 -13.36 -10.50 -20.00
C ARG A 102 -12.76 -10.01 -18.69
N ASN A 103 -12.66 -8.71 -18.50
CA ASN A 103 -12.08 -8.08 -17.33
C ASN A 103 -12.96 -8.30 -16.10
N ARG A 104 -14.29 -8.26 -16.25
CA ARG A 104 -15.23 -8.68 -15.20
C ARG A 104 -14.98 -10.11 -14.75
N ALA A 105 -14.82 -11.04 -15.70
CA ALA A 105 -14.56 -12.45 -15.38
C ALA A 105 -13.20 -12.67 -14.69
N ILE A 106 -12.19 -11.87 -15.02
CA ILE A 106 -10.88 -11.88 -14.32
C ILE A 106 -11.07 -11.42 -12.87
N ILE A 107 -11.76 -10.30 -12.64
CA ILE A 107 -12.05 -9.79 -11.29
C ILE A 107 -12.82 -10.82 -10.47
N ASP A 108 -13.87 -11.42 -11.03
CA ASP A 108 -14.66 -12.42 -10.34
C ASP A 108 -13.83 -13.64 -9.93
N ARG A 109 -12.93 -14.10 -10.79
CA ARG A 109 -12.01 -15.20 -10.50
C ARG A 109 -11.00 -14.82 -9.41
N TYR A 110 -10.45 -13.60 -9.48
CA TYR A 110 -9.55 -13.07 -8.46
C TYR A 110 -10.24 -13.03 -7.09
N LEU A 111 -11.46 -12.50 -7.03
CA LEU A 111 -12.24 -12.41 -5.79
C LEU A 111 -12.65 -13.78 -5.24
N ALA A 112 -12.97 -14.74 -6.10
CA ALA A 112 -13.32 -16.11 -5.68
C ALA A 112 -12.13 -16.85 -5.03
N ARG A 113 -10.89 -16.50 -5.39
CA ARG A 113 -9.67 -17.14 -4.87
C ARG A 113 -9.07 -16.44 -3.66
N ARG A 114 -9.43 -15.19 -3.39
CA ARG A 114 -8.97 -14.49 -2.20
C ARG A 114 -9.62 -15.20 -0.98
N PRO A 115 -8.84 -15.86 -0.10
CA PRO A 115 -9.41 -16.31 1.17
C PRO A 115 -10.00 -15.07 1.84
N ARG A 116 -11.25 -15.16 2.32
CA ARG A 116 -11.92 -14.05 2.99
C ARG A 116 -10.97 -13.53 4.07
N GLY A 117 -10.34 -12.39 3.81
CA GLY A 117 -9.49 -11.74 4.79
C GLY A 117 -10.40 -11.37 5.95
N SER A 118 -10.19 -12.02 7.09
CA SER A 118 -10.74 -11.63 8.38
C SER A 118 -10.55 -10.12 8.56
N GLY A 119 -11.61 -9.45 9.01
CA GLY A 119 -11.60 -8.02 9.30
C GLY A 119 -10.68 -7.62 10.46
#